data_AF-A0A1Y2T9D3-F1
#
_entry.id   AF-A0A1Y2T9D3-F1
#
_cell.length_a   1.000
_cell.length_b   1.000
_cell.length_c   1.000
_cell.angle_alpha   90.00
_cell.angle_beta   90.00
_cell.angle_gamma   90.00
#
_symmetry.space_group_name_H-M   'P 1'
#
loop_
_entity.id
_entity.type
_entity.pdbx_description
1 polymer ?
#
loop_
_entity_poly.entity_id
_entity_poly.type
_entity_poly.pdbx_seq_one_letter_code
_entity_poly.pdbx_strand_id
1 'polypeptide(L)'
;MSSLLSLIIGTVVGLTQFRIKRLLAYSTISHVGFILLALSITSIESIQAFVFYLMQYSISNLNAFIILVTIGFSIYFYVTDNKEHKELLDKNNSPIQLISQLRGYFYVNPV
;
A
#
# COMPACT_ATOMS: atom_id res chain seq x y z
N MET A 1 5.82 -22.71 -11.15
CA MET A 1 6.45 -22.67 -9.81
C MET A 1 6.91 -21.26 -9.41
N SER A 2 7.45 -20.45 -10.32
CA SER A 2 7.88 -19.06 -10.05
C SER A 2 6.78 -18.15 -9.49
N SER A 3 5.53 -18.31 -9.91
CA SER A 3 4.39 -17.50 -9.41
C SER A 3 4.07 -17.74 -7.93
N LEU A 4 4.22 -18.97 -7.44
CA LEU A 4 4.04 -19.31 -6.02
C LEU A 4 5.13 -18.69 -5.15
N LEU A 5 6.39 -18.74 -5.60
CA LEU A 5 7.49 -18.09 -4.89
C LEU A 5 7.28 -16.57 -4.83
N SER A 6 6.88 -15.93 -5.93
CA SER A 6 6.59 -14.49 -5.98
C SER A 6 5.50 -14.08 -4.99
N LEU A 7 4.46 -14.91 -4.86
CA LEU A 7 3.34 -14.69 -3.94
C LEU A 7 3.76 -14.85 -2.47
N ILE A 8 4.50 -15.91 -2.15
CA ILE A 8 4.99 -16.15 -0.78
C ILE A 8 5.96 -15.05 -0.35
N ILE A 9 6.89 -14.67 -1.23
CA ILE A 9 7.87 -13.63 -0.95
C ILE A 9 7.20 -12.27 -0.81
N GLY A 10 6.26 -11.92 -1.70
CA GLY A 10 5.55 -10.66 -1.63
C GLY A 10 4.72 -10.50 -0.34
N THR A 11 4.03 -11.56 0.08
CA THR A 11 3.16 -11.53 1.27
C THR A 11 3.96 -11.55 2.58
N VAL A 12 4.92 -12.48 2.72
CA VAL A 12 5.73 -12.62 3.94
C VAL A 12 6.67 -11.43 4.13
N VAL A 13 7.36 -11.00 3.07
CA VAL A 13 8.26 -9.85 3.16
C VAL A 13 7.47 -8.55 3.31
N GLY A 14 6.30 -8.45 2.68
CA GLY A 14 5.38 -7.31 2.85
C GLY A 14 5.00 -7.09 4.31
N LEU A 15 4.58 -8.15 5.02
CA LEU A 15 4.19 -8.09 6.45
C LEU A 15 5.30 -7.57 7.37
N THR A 16 6.57 -7.71 7.00
CA THR A 16 7.71 -7.24 7.79
C THR A 16 8.09 -5.78 7.53
N GLN A 17 7.46 -5.10 6.55
CA GLN A 17 7.83 -3.72 6.20
C GLN A 17 7.17 -2.69 7.12
N PHE A 18 7.99 -1.86 7.76
CA PHE A 18 7.52 -0.74 8.59
C PHE A 18 7.18 0.52 7.79
N ARG A 19 7.70 0.66 6.56
CA ARG A 19 7.47 1.84 5.69
C ARG A 19 6.30 1.61 4.74
N ILE A 20 5.33 2.53 4.75
CA ILE A 20 4.07 2.40 3.98
C ILE A 20 4.32 2.32 2.47
N LYS A 21 5.25 3.13 1.93
CA LYS A 21 5.60 3.09 0.50
C LYS A 21 6.20 1.74 0.08
N ARG A 22 7.00 1.10 0.95
CA ARG A 22 7.58 -0.23 0.68
C ARG A 22 6.53 -1.33 0.83
N LEU A 23 5.69 -1.25 1.86
CA LEU A 23 4.56 -2.17 2.06
C LEU A 23 3.67 -2.23 0.81
N LEU A 24 3.30 -1.08 0.24
CA LEU A 24 2.48 -1.01 -0.98
C LEU A 24 3.19 -1.64 -2.18
N ALA A 25 4.50 -1.41 -2.35
CA ALA A 25 5.26 -2.05 -3.42
C ALA A 25 5.34 -3.58 -3.28
N TYR A 26 5.45 -4.13 -2.06
CA TYR A 26 5.41 -5.59 -1.86
C TYR A 26 4.00 -6.18 -2.05
N SER A 27 2.94 -5.41 -1.76
CA SER A 27 1.56 -5.80 -2.07
C SER A 27 1.35 -5.95 -3.59
N THR A 28 1.86 -5.00 -4.38
CA THR A 28 1.73 -5.09 -5.85
C THR A 28 2.45 -6.30 -6.43
N ILE A 29 3.64 -6.64 -5.91
CA ILE A 29 4.39 -7.85 -6.29
C ILE A 29 3.60 -9.13 -6.00
N SER A 30 2.87 -9.19 -4.87
CA SER A 30 2.03 -10.34 -4.51
C SER A 30 0.86 -10.51 -5.47
N HIS A 31 0.17 -9.41 -5.81
CA HIS A 31 -0.94 -9.41 -6.77
C HIS A 31 -0.51 -9.80 -8.19
N VAL A 32 0.67 -9.36 -8.63
CA VAL A 32 1.26 -9.81 -9.91
C VAL A 32 1.57 -11.32 -9.88
N GLY A 33 1.98 -11.86 -8.73
CA GLY A 33 2.13 -13.31 -8.52
C GLY A 33 0.84 -14.09 -8.71
N PHE A 34 -0.28 -13.59 -8.19
CA PHE A 34 -1.62 -14.18 -8.42
C PHE A 34 -2.04 -14.15 -9.89
N ILE A 35 -1.79 -13.03 -10.56
CA ILE A 35 -2.05 -12.85 -12.00
C ILE A 35 -1.26 -13.87 -12.83
N LEU A 36 0.02 -14.05 -12.54
CA LEU A 36 0.88 -15.01 -13.23
C LEU A 36 0.48 -16.47 -12.96
N LEU A 37 -0.11 -16.76 -11.80
CA LEU A 37 -0.66 -18.07 -11.48
C LEU A 37 -1.91 -18.36 -12.34
N ALA A 38 -2.82 -17.39 -12.48
CA ALA A 38 -4.00 -17.52 -13.33
C ALA A 38 -3.61 -17.74 -14.81
N LEU A 39 -2.66 -16.97 -15.32
CA LEU A 39 -2.13 -17.10 -16.69
C LEU A 39 -1.45 -18.45 -16.97
N SER A 40 -0.96 -19.15 -15.93
CA SER A 40 -0.37 -20.49 -16.08
C SER A 40 -1.39 -21.55 -16.47
N ILE A 41 -2.69 -21.29 -16.31
CA ILE A 41 -3.78 -22.17 -16.71
C ILE A 41 -4.38 -21.57 -17.98
N THR A 42 -4.00 -22.07 -19.15
CA THR A 42 -4.45 -21.54 -20.45
C THR A 42 -5.85 -22.04 -20.82
N SER A 43 -6.84 -21.83 -19.94
CA SER A 43 -8.25 -22.08 -20.21
C SER A 43 -9.00 -20.77 -20.46
N ILE A 44 -10.08 -20.85 -21.24
CA ILE A 44 -10.94 -19.69 -21.57
C ILE A 44 -11.49 -19.04 -20.28
N GLU A 45 -11.93 -19.88 -19.33
CA GLU A 45 -12.40 -19.45 -18.00
C GLU A 45 -11.32 -18.69 -17.21
N SER A 46 -10.07 -19.15 -17.30
CA SER A 46 -8.94 -18.51 -16.59
C SER A 46 -8.64 -17.11 -17.14
N ILE A 47 -8.72 -16.93 -18.46
CA ILE A 47 -8.52 -15.61 -19.10
C ILE A 47 -9.62 -14.64 -18.66
N GLN A 48 -10.87 -15.10 -18.57
CA GLN A 48 -11.99 -14.26 -18.11
C GLN A 48 -11.81 -13.85 -16.64
N ALA A 49 -11.44 -14.81 -15.77
CA ALA A 49 -11.15 -14.54 -14.36
C ALA A 49 -9.95 -13.57 -14.19
N PHE A 50 -8.93 -13.72 -15.03
CA PHE A 50 -7.77 -12.83 -15.04
C PHE A 50 -8.12 -11.38 -15.36
N VAL A 51 -8.91 -11.14 -16.42
CA VAL A 51 -9.32 -9.78 -16.81
C VAL A 51 -10.18 -9.14 -15.72
N PHE A 52 -11.10 -9.91 -15.12
CA PHE A 52 -11.92 -9.44 -14.01
C PHE A 52 -11.09 -9.07 -12.78
N TYR A 53 -10.10 -9.91 -12.43
CA TYR A 53 -9.18 -9.63 -11.33
C TYR A 53 -8.32 -8.39 -11.59
N LEU A 54 -7.87 -8.16 -12.83
CA LEU A 54 -7.03 -7.01 -13.19
C LEU A 54 -7.81 -5.69 -13.07
N MET A 55 -9.07 -5.68 -13.52
CA MET A 55 -10.00 -4.56 -13.30
C MET A 55 -10.17 -4.26 -11.81
N GLN A 56 -10.52 -5.27 -11.01
CA GLN A 56 -10.73 -5.12 -9.57
C GLN A 56 -9.47 -4.65 -8.85
N TYR A 57 -8.31 -5.21 -9.19
CA TYR A 57 -7.03 -4.84 -8.60
C TYR A 57 -6.66 -3.39 -8.93
N SER A 58 -6.89 -2.94 -10.16
CA SER A 58 -6.63 -1.55 -10.57
C SER A 58 -7.49 -0.56 -9.79
N ILE A 59 -8.78 -0.86 -9.62
CA ILE A 59 -9.71 -0.05 -8.83
C ILE A 59 -9.29 -0.04 -7.35
N SER A 60 -8.96 -1.20 -6.77
CA SER A 60 -8.53 -1.29 -5.37
C SER A 60 -7.24 -0.51 -5.12
N ASN A 61 -6.27 -0.62 -6.03
CA ASN A 61 -5.00 0.09 -5.91
C ASN A 61 -5.20 1.61 -6.02
N LEU A 62 -6.05 2.08 -6.93
CA LEU A 62 -6.41 3.50 -7.03
C LEU A 62 -7.04 4.02 -5.72
N ASN A 63 -7.99 3.27 -5.14
CA ASN A 63 -8.60 3.63 -3.86
C ASN A 63 -7.57 3.70 -2.73
N ALA A 64 -6.64 2.74 -2.65
CA ALA A 64 -5.59 2.75 -1.65
C ALA A 64 -4.69 3.99 -1.77
N PHE A 65 -4.34 4.39 -3.00
CA PHE A 65 -3.58 5.62 -3.24
C PHE A 65 -4.35 6.88 -2.86
N ILE A 66 -5.64 6.97 -3.18
CA ILE A 66 -6.48 8.12 -2.79
C ILE A 66 -6.49 8.28 -1.28
N ILE A 67 -6.77 7.21 -0.53
CA ILE A 67 -6.79 7.22 0.95
C ILE A 67 -5.43 7.66 1.50
N LEU A 68 -4.33 7.13 0.94
CA LEU A 68 -2.98 7.49 1.37
C LEU A 68 -2.70 8.99 1.18
N VAL A 69 -3.11 9.56 0.04
CA VAL A 69 -2.94 10.99 -0.25
C VAL A 69 -3.81 11.85 0.67
N THR A 70 -5.07 11.46 0.89
CA THR A 70 -5.98 12.18 1.78
C THR A 70 -5.44 12.25 3.21
N ILE A 71 -4.97 11.12 3.74
CA ILE A 71 -4.35 11.07 5.08
C ILE A 71 -3.06 11.90 5.08
N GLY A 72 -2.23 11.78 4.03
CA GLY A 72 -1.01 12.58 3.86
C GLY A 72 -1.27 14.08 3.91
N PHE A 73 -2.31 14.54 3.22
CA PHE A 73 -2.71 15.94 3.19
C PHE A 73 -3.29 16.40 4.52
N SER A 74 -4.15 15.60 5.16
CA SER A 74 -4.72 15.89 6.48
C SER A 74 -3.65 16.04 7.55
N ILE A 75 -2.66 15.13 7.58
CA ILE A 75 -1.52 15.21 8.50
C ILE A 75 -0.61 16.41 8.16
N TYR A 76 -0.36 16.68 6.89
CA TYR A 76 0.43 17.84 6.47
C TYR A 76 -0.18 19.17 6.95
N PHE A 77 -1.50 19.32 6.82
CA PHE A 77 -2.23 20.47 7.31
C PHE A 77 -2.17 20.57 8.84
N TYR A 78 -2.38 19.46 9.55
CA TYR A 78 -2.30 19.41 11.02
C TYR A 78 -0.91 19.75 11.59
N VAL A 79 0.17 19.27 10.94
CA VAL A 79 1.56 19.55 11.32
C VAL A 79 1.94 21.00 11.00
N THR A 80 1.41 21.57 9.92
CA THR A 80 1.69 22.97 9.53
C THR A 80 1.05 23.96 10.50
N ASP A 81 -0.11 23.64 11.06
CA ASP A 81 -0.82 24.49 12.03
C ASP A 81 -0.13 24.48 13.41
N ASN A 82 0.37 23.32 13.85
CA ASN A 82 1.11 23.18 15.11
C ASN A 82 2.56 23.67 15.00
N LYS A 83 2.80 24.93 15.39
CA LYS A 83 4.14 25.58 15.40
C LYS A 83 5.21 24.85 16.23
N GLU A 84 4.84 23.97 17.16
CA GLU A 84 5.78 23.18 17.99
C GLU A 84 6.56 22.13 17.19
N HIS A 85 6.09 21.69 16.03
CA HIS A 85 6.75 20.65 15.22
C HIS A 85 7.83 21.15 14.25
N LYS A 86 8.20 22.44 14.29
CA LYS A 86 9.22 23.02 13.39
C LYS A 86 10.64 22.43 13.56
N GLU A 87 10.93 21.76 14.67
CA GLU A 87 12.24 21.16 14.97
C GLU A 87 12.36 19.65 14.69
N LEU A 88 11.40 19.03 14.00
CA LEU A 88 11.57 17.62 13.62
C LEU A 88 12.54 17.46 12.45
N LEU A 89 13.55 16.60 12.65
CA LEU A 89 14.61 16.19 11.69
C LEU A 89 14.09 15.72 10.30
N ASP A 90 12.78 15.46 10.17
CA ASP A 90 12.13 14.92 8.97
C ASP A 90 11.42 15.97 8.10
N LYS A 91 11.65 17.27 8.30
CA LYS A 91 11.01 18.38 7.56
C LYS A 91 11.05 18.24 6.02
N ASN A 92 12.10 17.64 5.48
CA ASN A 92 12.28 17.49 4.03
C ASN A 92 11.63 16.22 3.45
N ASN A 93 11.07 15.36 4.30
CA ASN A 93 10.51 14.08 3.90
C ASN A 93 8.98 14.09 3.94
N SER A 94 8.36 13.10 3.30
CA SER A 94 6.90 12.98 3.29
C SER A 94 6.35 12.87 4.72
N PRO A 95 5.22 13.52 5.06
CA PRO A 95 4.66 13.54 6.42
C PRO A 95 4.28 12.15 6.94
N ILE A 96 4.06 11.19 6.04
CA ILE A 96 3.75 9.80 6.34
C ILE A 96 4.80 8.89 5.71
N GLN A 97 5.60 8.25 6.56
CA GLN A 97 6.61 7.28 6.14
C GLN A 97 6.40 5.91 6.79
N LEU A 98 6.04 5.89 8.07
CA LEU A 98 5.87 4.66 8.85
C LEU A 98 4.41 4.38 9.19
N ILE A 99 4.09 3.09 9.30
CA ILE A 99 2.78 2.61 9.76
C ILE A 99 2.48 3.10 11.19
N SER A 100 3.51 3.26 12.03
CA SER A 100 3.37 3.79 13.40
C SER A 100 2.87 5.24 13.44
N GLN A 101 3.20 6.06 12.45
CA GLN A 101 2.72 7.45 12.35
C GLN A 101 1.21 7.48 12.06
N LEU A 102 0.72 6.52 11.28
CA LEU A 102 -0.71 6.33 11.04
C LEU A 102 -1.44 5.95 12.34
N ARG A 103 -0.84 5.07 13.15
CA ARG A 103 -1.39 4.69 14.46
C ARG A 103 -1.42 5.87 15.45
N GLY A 104 -0.38 6.70 15.42
CA GLY A 104 -0.34 7.94 16.22
C GLY A 104 -1.47 8.90 15.87
N TYR A 105 -1.83 9.04 14.59
CA TYR A 105 -2.93 9.89 14.15
C TYR A 105 -4.29 9.50 14.78
N PHE A 106 -4.64 8.20 14.78
CA PHE A 106 -5.89 7.73 15.39
C PHE A 106 -5.91 7.82 16.91
N TYR A 107 -4.74 7.85 17.56
CA TYR A 107 -4.66 8.08 18.99
C TYR A 107 -4.93 9.56 19.35
N VAL A 108 -4.49 10.49 18.51
CA VAL A 108 -4.68 11.94 18.71
C VAL A 108 -6.07 12.41 18.27
N ASN A 109 -6.66 11.79 17.25
CA ASN A 109 -8.06 11.99 16.84
C ASN A 109 -8.88 10.72 17.13
N PRO A 110 -9.29 10.48 18.39
CA PRO A 110 -10.31 9.47 18.66
C PRO A 110 -11.61 9.90 17.98
N VAL A 111 -12.14 9.04 17.11
CA VAL A 111 -13.44 9.23 16.44
C VAL A 111 -14.56 9.13 17.47
#